data_AF-A0AAQ4DBA9-F1
#
_entry.id   AF-A0AAQ4DBA9-F1
#
_cell.length_a   1.000
_cell.length_b   1.000
_cell.length_c   1.000
_cell.angle_alpha   90.00
_cell.angle_beta   90.00
_cell.angle_gamma   90.00
#
_symmetry.space_group_name_H-M   'P 1'
#
loop_
_entity.id
_entity.type
_entity.pdbx_description
1 polymer ?
#
loop_
_entity_poly.entity_id
_entity_poly.type
_entity_poly.pdbx_seq_one_letter_code
_entity_poly.pdbx_strand_id
1 'polypeptide(L)' 'MGTSDVRVDTRLNKFIWSKGIRSVPFRVRVRLARRRNEDEDSPNQLYTLVTYVPVETFKKLQTVNVESSDN' A
#
# COMPACT_ATOMS: atom_id res chain seq x y z
N MET A 1 -1.81 -11.93 2.16
CA MET A 1 -0.60 -11.26 2.67
C MET A 1 -0.15 -11.85 4.00
N GLY A 2 -1.02 -11.98 5.01
CA GLY A 2 -0.74 -12.81 6.19
C GLY A 2 0.40 -12.32 7.10
N THR A 3 0.83 -11.07 6.95
CA THR A 3 1.82 -10.42 7.82
C THR A 3 1.10 -9.61 8.89
N SER A 4 1.61 -9.64 10.13
CA SER A 4 1.20 -8.79 11.25
C SER A 4 1.70 -7.36 11.09
N ASP A 5 2.91 -7.16 10.54
CA ASP A 5 3.46 -5.84 10.23
C ASP A 5 2.92 -5.33 8.88
N VAL A 6 2.23 -4.20 8.91
CA VAL A 6 1.67 -3.49 7.75
C VAL A 6 2.09 -2.03 7.80
N ARG A 7 2.96 -1.65 6.86
CA ARG A 7 3.50 -0.29 6.76
C ARG A 7 2.77 0.47 5.66
N VAL A 8 2.24 1.63 5.99
CA VAL A 8 1.51 2.49 5.05
C VAL A 8 2.44 3.61 4.57
N ASP A 9 2.61 3.73 3.25
CA ASP A 9 3.42 4.81 2.69
C ASP A 9 2.78 6.19 2.96
N THR A 10 3.64 7.18 3.19
CA THR A 10 3.23 8.55 3.52
C THR A 10 2.40 9.18 2.39
N ARG A 11 2.65 8.82 1.12
CA ARG A 11 1.86 9.34 -0.02
C ARG A 11 0.43 8.82 0.00
N LEU A 12 0.23 7.57 0.43
CA LEU A 12 -1.10 7.01 0.60
C LEU A 12 -1.85 7.73 1.72
N ASN A 13 -1.18 8.00 2.85
CA ASN A 13 -1.76 8.78 3.93
C ASN A 13 -2.19 10.19 3.45
N LYS A 14 -1.29 10.90 2.75
CA LYS A 14 -1.60 12.23 2.18
C LYS A 14 -2.79 12.19 1.22
N PHE A 15 -2.89 11.15 0.38
CA PHE A 15 -4.02 11.02 -0.55
C PHE A 15 -5.35 10.80 0.18
N ILE A 16 -5.38 9.94 1.20
CA ILE A 16 -6.58 9.66 2.00
C ILE A 16 -7.10 10.96 2.65
N TRP A 17 -6.20 11.77 3.21
CA TRP A 17 -6.56 13.00 3.89
C TRP A 17 -6.63 14.24 2.99
N SER A 18 -6.40 14.11 1.68
CA SER A 18 -6.36 15.24 0.74
C SER A 18 -7.66 16.05 0.66
N LYS A 19 -8.80 15.42 0.99
CA LYS A 19 -10.14 16.01 0.99
C LYS A 19 -10.64 16.37 2.41
N GLY A 20 -9.77 16.27 3.41
CA GLY A 20 -10.09 16.50 4.82
C GLY A 20 -10.76 15.31 5.52
N ILE A 21 -11.03 15.47 6.82
CA ILE A 21 -11.45 14.38 7.71
C ILE A 21 -12.85 13.82 7.40
N ARG A 22 -13.75 14.66 6.86
CA ARG A 22 -15.15 14.28 6.61
C ARG A 22 -15.42 13.75 5.20
N SER A 23 -14.52 13.97 4.24
CA SER A 23 -14.78 13.69 2.82
C SER A 23 -13.70 12.80 2.20
N VAL A 24 -13.40 11.65 2.82
CA VAL A 24 -12.41 10.71 2.29
C VAL A 24 -12.79 10.15 0.90
N PRO A 25 -11.81 9.84 0.03
CA PRO A 25 -12.10 9.21 -1.26
C PRO A 25 -12.84 7.87 -1.12
N PHE A 26 -13.90 7.66 -1.91
CA PHE A 26 -14.68 6.41 -1.87
C PHE A 26 -13.92 5.16 -2.31
N ARG A 27 -12.93 5.32 -3.19
CA ARG A 27 -12.07 4.24 -3.70
C ARG A 27 -10.64 4.72 -3.80
N VAL A 28 -9.71 3.84 -3.44
CA VAL A 28 -8.27 4.06 -3.53
C VAL A 28 -7.65 2.85 -4.19
N ARG A 29 -6.77 3.08 -5.18
CA ARG A 29 -5.99 2.02 -5.79
C ARG A 29 -4.67 1.94 -5.04
N VAL A 30 -4.38 0.76 -4.52
CA VAL A 30 -3.16 0.50 -3.74
C VAL A 30 -2.38 -0.64 -4.36
N ARG A 31 -1.06 -0.59 -4.16
CA ARG A 31 -0.16 -1.72 -4.43
C ARG A 31 0.34 -2.24 -3.09
N LEU A 32 0.19 -3.54 -2.89
CA LEU A 32 0.70 -4.25 -1.71
C LEU A 32 1.95 -5.02 -2.11
N ALA A 33 3.05 -4.80 -1.39
CA ALA A 33 4.29 -5.53 -1.57
C ALA A 33 4.67 -6.22 -0.26
N ARG A 34 4.85 -7.54 -0.29
CA ARG A 34 5.38 -8.30 0.85
C ARG A 34 6.90 -8.33 0.75
N ARG A 35 7.59 -7.75 1.73
CA ARG A 35 9.06 -7.63 1.74
C ARG A 35 9.64 -8.29 2.99
N ARG A 36 10.91 -8.70 2.93
CA ARG A 36 11.66 -9.16 4.09
C ARG A 36 12.06 -7.97 4.94
N ASN A 37 11.94 -8.11 6.25
CA ASN A 37 12.51 -7.15 7.18
C ASN A 37 14.02 -7.40 7.29
N GLU A 38 14.83 -6.36 7.15
CA GLU A 38 16.29 -6.42 7.28
C GLU A 38 16.75 -6.20 8.73
N ASP A 39 15.84 -5.74 9.59
CA ASP A 39 16.07 -5.58 11.02
C ASP A 39 15.97 -6.94 11.73
N GLU A 40 17.10 -7.42 12.24
CA GLU A 40 17.25 -8.73 12.90
C GLU A 40 16.52 -8.79 14.25
N ASP A 41 16.29 -7.64 14.90
CA ASP A 41 15.59 -7.55 16.18
C ASP A 41 14.06 -7.49 16.01
N SER A 42 13.55 -7.46 14.77
CA SER A 42 12.12 -7.44 14.52
C SER A 42 11.48 -8.82 14.80
N PRO A 43 10.39 -8.89 15.59
CA PRO A 43 9.67 -10.14 15.82
C PRO A 43 8.99 -10.68 14.55
N ASN A 44 8.87 -9.85 13.51
CA ASN A 44 8.29 -10.21 12.22
C ASN A 44 9.36 -10.23 11.12
N GLN A 45 9.57 -11.39 10.50
CA GLN A 45 10.51 -11.55 9.38
C GLN A 45 10.03 -10.90 8.07
N LEU A 46 8.71 -10.70 7.94
CA LEU A 46 8.07 -10.20 6.73
C LEU A 46 7.11 -9.08 7.09
N TYR A 47 7.11 -8.03 6.28
CA TYR A 47 6.15 -6.93 6.39
C TYR A 47 5.46 -6.68 5.05
N THR A 48 4.26 -6.10 5.11
CA THR A 48 3.55 -5.64 3.91
C THR A 48 3.67 -4.13 3.81
N LEU A 49 4.25 -3.63 2.72
CA LEU A 49 4.26 -2.22 2.37
C LEU A 49 3.05 -1.90 1.47
N VAL A 50 2.25 -0.92 1.87
CA VAL A 50 1.09 -0.44 1.12
C VAL A 50 1.42 0.92 0.51
N THR A 51 1.39 0.99 -0.82
CA THR A 51 1.69 2.22 -1.58
C THR A 51 0.48 2.68 -2.38
N TYR A 52 0.37 3.99 -2.58
CA TYR A 52 -0.67 4.59 -3.40
C TYR A 52 -0.35 4.47 -4.90
N VAL A 53 -1.34 4.07 -5.69
CA VAL A 53 -1.26 4.06 -7.15
C VAL A 53 -2.24 5.09 -7.71
N PRO A 54 -1.76 6.20 -8.30
CA PRO A 54 -2.65 7.15 -8.94
C PRO A 54 -3.31 6.51 -10.17
N VAL A 55 -4.64 6.61 -10.24
CA VAL A 55 -5.43 6.16 -11.38
C VAL A 55 -6.47 7.21 -11.72
N GLU A 56 -6.71 7.41 -13.01
CA GLU A 56 -7.72 8.37 -13.49
C GLU A 56 -9.14 7.80 -13.35
N THR A 57 -9.30 6.49 -13.55
CA THR A 57 -10.59 5.80 -13.47
C THR A 57 -10.47 4.49 -12.70
N PHE A 58 -11.53 4.15 -11.95
CA PHE A 58 -11.65 2.87 -11.25
C PHE A 58 -12.46 1.84 -12.04
N LYS A 59 -12.98 2.19 -13.22
CA LYS A 59 -13.82 1.29 -14.02
C LYS A 59 -12.94 0.19 -14.63
N LYS A 60 -13.44 -1.05 -14.59
CA LYS A 60 -12.82 -2.24 -15.21
C LYS A 60 -11.40 -2.58 -14.71
N LEU A 61 -10.94 -1.97 -13.62
CA LEU A 61 -9.67 -2.35 -12.99
C LEU A 61 -9.86 -3.58 -12.10
N GLN A 62 -9.16 -4.67 -12.42
CA GLN A 62 -9.12 -5.88 -11.60
C GLN A 62 -7.90 -5.90 -10.70
N THR A 63 -7.87 -6.81 -9.73
CA THR A 63 -6.66 -7.09 -8.96
C THR A 63 -5.67 -7.81 -9.86
N VAL A 64 -4.45 -7.30 -9.95
CA VAL A 64 -3.40 -7.86 -10.80
C VAL A 64 -2.15 -8.07 -9.97
N ASN A 65 -1.40 -9.12 -10.31
CA ASN A 65 -0.08 -9.35 -9.76
C ASN A 65 0.88 -8.41 -10.49
N VAL A 66 1.74 -7.71 -9.75
CA VAL A 66 2.70 -6.75 -10.30
C VAL A 66 4.09 -7.21 -9.94
N GLU A 67 4.98 -7.26 -10.91
CA GLU A 67 6.38 -7.60 -10.71
C GLU A 67 7.06 -6.54 -9.82
N SER A 68 7.78 -7.00 -8.81
CA SER A 68 8.65 -6.16 -8.00
C SER A 68 9.86 -5.75 -8.84
N SER A 69 9.89 -4.48 -9.24
CA SER A 69 11.10 -3.84 -9.74
C SER A 69 12.03 -3.56 -8.54
N ASP A 70 12.53 -4.61 -7.92
CA ASP A 70 13.61 -4.49 -6.94
C ASP A 70 14.92 -4.60 -7.74
N ASN A 71 15.58 -3.45 -7.97
CA ASN A 71 16.99 -3.35 -8.36
C ASN A 71 17.72 -2.63 -7.24
#